data_AF-A0A3B3ZHA9-F1
#
_entry.id   AF-A0A3B3ZHA9-F1
#
_cell.length_a   1.000
_cell.length_b   1.000
_cell.length_c   1.000
_cell.angle_alpha   90.00
_cell.angle_beta   90.00
_cell.angle_gamma   90.00
#
_symmetry.space_group_name_H-M   'P 1'
#
loop_
_entity.id
_entity.type
_entity.pdbx_description
1 polymer ?
#
loop_
_entity_poly.entity_id
_entity_poly.type
_entity_poly.pdbx_seq_one_letter_code
_entity_poly.pdbx_strand_id
1 'polypeptide(L)'
;MAGCRIPLVLLACGSFNPITNQHMRLFELARDHMHSTGQYKVLGGIVSPVSDAYGKHGLVPAKHRIAMAKLALQTSDWIKVDEWESQQPDWTETVVTMRLIASSVFVEIL
;
A
#
# COMPACT_ATOMS: atom_id res chain seq x y z
N MET A 1 -12.00 26.11 15.88
CA MET A 1 -12.77 24.88 15.58
C MET A 1 -11.88 24.00 14.71
N ALA A 2 -11.36 22.89 15.24
CA ALA A 2 -10.65 21.92 14.40
C ALA A 2 -11.72 21.25 13.52
N GLY A 3 -11.74 21.57 12.23
CA GLY A 3 -12.65 20.93 11.27
C GLY A 3 -12.41 19.42 11.25
N CYS A 4 -13.49 18.65 11.08
CA CYS A 4 -13.38 17.22 10.86
C CYS A 4 -12.55 16.96 9.60
N ARG A 5 -11.39 16.30 9.73
CA ARG A 5 -10.53 15.94 8.59
C ARG A 5 -11.02 14.65 7.96
N ILE A 6 -10.98 14.57 6.64
CA ILE A 6 -11.35 13.38 5.88
C ILE A 6 -10.32 12.28 6.17
N PRO A 7 -10.74 11.11 6.71
CA PRO A 7 -9.86 9.96 6.87
C PRO A 7 -9.34 9.47 5.52
N LEU A 8 -8.06 9.13 5.43
CA LEU A 8 -7.43 8.71 4.18
C LEU A 8 -6.50 7.51 4.42
N VAL A 9 -6.54 6.53 3.51
CA VAL A 9 -5.55 5.45 3.42
C VAL A 9 -4.81 5.59 2.10
N LEU A 10 -3.49 5.48 2.12
CA LEU A 10 -2.65 5.54 0.93
C LEU A 10 -2.37 4.12 0.44
N LEU A 11 -2.61 3.85 -0.84
CA LEU A 11 -2.33 2.55 -1.47
C LEU A 11 -1.25 2.71 -2.55
N ALA A 12 -0.20 1.90 -2.47
CA ALA A 12 0.78 1.74 -3.54
C ALA A 12 0.76 0.29 -4.06
N CYS A 13 0.19 0.09 -5.24
CA CYS A 13 0.31 -1.15 -6.01
C CYS A 13 1.60 -1.11 -6.84
N GLY A 14 2.31 -2.23 -6.95
CA GLY A 14 3.52 -2.27 -7.77
C GLY A 14 4.30 -3.57 -7.67
N SER A 15 5.37 -3.67 -8.44
CA SER A 15 6.21 -4.86 -8.42
C SER A 15 6.95 -5.03 -7.08
N PHE A 16 7.54 -3.96 -6.54
CA PHE A 16 8.44 -4.01 -5.37
C PHE A 16 9.51 -5.10 -5.51
N ASN A 17 10.31 -4.98 -6.58
CA ASN A 17 11.25 -6.00 -7.06
C ASN A 17 12.72 -5.50 -7.09
N PRO A 18 13.38 -5.28 -5.94
CA PRO A 18 12.84 -5.29 -4.58
C PRO A 18 12.20 -3.93 -4.20
N ILE A 19 11.59 -3.86 -3.02
CA ILE A 19 11.26 -2.57 -2.39
C ILE A 19 12.53 -1.74 -2.17
N THR A 20 12.41 -0.42 -2.15
CA THR A 20 13.54 0.52 -2.01
C THR A 20 13.17 1.68 -1.09
N ASN A 21 14.18 2.43 -0.64
CA ASN A 21 13.98 3.65 0.13
C ASN A 21 13.12 4.69 -0.58
N GLN A 22 13.13 4.73 -1.92
CA GLN A 22 12.29 5.65 -2.68
C GLN A 22 10.80 5.30 -2.55
N HIS A 23 10.45 4.01 -2.58
CA HIS A 23 9.06 3.57 -2.37
C HIS A 23 8.55 3.99 -0.98
N MET A 24 9.38 3.81 0.06
CA MET A 24 9.01 4.23 1.42
C MET A 24 8.94 5.75 1.55
N ARG A 25 9.88 6.49 0.94
CA ARG A 25 9.88 7.95 0.95
C ARG A 25 8.64 8.55 0.25
N LEU A 26 8.10 7.87 -0.76
CA LEU A 26 6.87 8.29 -1.43
C LEU A 26 5.68 8.37 -0.46
N PHE A 27 5.54 7.38 0.44
CA PHE A 27 4.49 7.39 1.46
C PHE A 27 4.65 8.57 2.42
N GLU A 28 5.86 8.80 2.93
CA GLU A 28 6.14 9.90 3.85
C GLU A 28 5.82 11.27 3.23
N LEU A 29 6.28 11.50 1.99
CA LEU A 29 6.01 12.73 1.25
C LEU A 29 4.50 12.92 0.98
N ALA A 30 3.80 11.86 0.60
CA ALA A 30 2.37 11.90 0.37
C ALA A 30 1.60 12.20 1.67
N ARG A 31 1.98 11.57 2.79
CA ARG A 31 1.37 11.81 4.10
C ARG A 31 1.54 13.26 4.54
N ASP A 32 2.77 13.77 4.48
CA ASP A 32 3.08 15.15 4.86
C ASP A 32 2.28 16.14 3.99
N HIS A 33 2.22 15.90 2.67
CA HIS A 33 1.45 16.73 1.76
C HIS A 33 -0.05 16.71 2.11
N MET A 34 -0.65 15.54 2.27
CA MET A 34 -2.08 15.43 2.58
C MET A 34 -2.44 16.06 3.92
N HIS A 35 -1.60 15.93 4.95
CA HIS A 35 -1.79 16.61 6.24
C HIS A 35 -1.64 18.14 6.10
N SER A 36 -0.69 18.62 5.29
CA SER A 36 -0.44 20.06 5.08
C SER A 36 -1.62 20.80 4.44
N THR A 37 -2.47 20.10 3.68
CA THR A 37 -3.71 20.68 3.12
C THR A 37 -4.72 21.10 4.20
N GLY A 38 -4.60 20.56 5.42
CA GLY A 38 -5.57 20.72 6.50
C GLY A 38 -6.88 19.94 6.30
N GLN A 39 -7.08 19.30 5.15
CA GLN A 39 -8.33 18.62 4.77
C GLN A 39 -8.33 17.14 5.17
N TYR A 40 -7.17 16.49 5.17
CA TYR A 40 -7.06 15.04 5.32
C TYR A 40 -6.31 14.61 6.58
N LYS A 41 -6.70 13.44 7.10
CA LYS A 41 -5.94 12.70 8.12
C LYS A 41 -5.61 11.32 7.55
N VAL A 42 -4.36 11.14 7.12
CA VAL A 42 -3.85 9.82 6.76
C VAL A 42 -3.85 8.91 7.99
N LEU A 43 -4.56 7.79 7.89
CA LEU A 43 -4.68 6.76 8.93
C LEU A 43 -3.73 5.59 8.74
N GLY A 44 -3.32 5.33 7.50
CA GLY A 44 -2.42 4.23 7.17
C GLY A 44 -1.93 4.26 5.72
N GLY A 45 -0.90 3.48 5.45
CA GLY A 45 -0.36 3.20 4.13
C GLY A 45 -0.35 1.70 3.86
N ILE A 46 -0.59 1.31 2.61
CA ILE A 46 -0.62 -0.09 2.16
C ILE A 46 0.30 -0.25 0.96
N VAL A 47 1.30 -1.11 1.11
CA VAL A 47 2.10 -1.65 0.01
C VAL A 47 1.41 -2.94 -0.47
N SER A 48 0.98 -2.97 -1.73
CA SER A 48 0.35 -4.14 -2.37
C SER A 48 1.26 -4.69 -3.47
N PRO A 49 2.06 -5.74 -3.19
CA PRO A 49 2.88 -6.38 -4.22
C PRO A 49 2.01 -7.06 -5.27
N VAL A 50 2.36 -6.85 -6.55
CA VAL A 50 1.67 -7.46 -7.69
C VAL A 50 1.77 -8.99 -7.66
N SER A 51 0.77 -9.70 -8.20
CA SER A 51 0.81 -11.15 -8.45
C SER A 51 1.95 -11.54 -9.39
N ASP A 52 2.48 -12.75 -9.21
CA ASP A 52 3.47 -13.34 -10.13
C ASP A 52 2.88 -13.58 -11.53
N ALA A 53 1.55 -13.70 -11.64
CA ALA A 53 0.84 -13.80 -12.91
C ALA A 53 0.89 -12.50 -13.75
N TYR A 54 1.40 -11.38 -13.22
CA TYR A 54 1.67 -10.17 -14.01
C TYR A 54 2.67 -10.40 -15.14
N GLY A 55 3.53 -11.42 -15.02
CA GLY A 55 4.36 -11.88 -16.13
C GLY A 55 5.49 -10.94 -16.56
N LYS A 56 5.84 -9.94 -15.73
CA LYS A 56 7.00 -9.06 -15.99
C LYS A 56 8.30 -9.85 -15.99
N HIS A 57 9.10 -9.72 -17.04
CA HIS A 57 10.42 -10.37 -17.13
C HIS A 57 11.31 -9.94 -15.95
N GLY A 58 11.94 -10.91 -15.28
CA GLY A 58 12.80 -10.67 -14.12
C GLY A 58 12.04 -10.36 -12.82
N LEU A 59 10.71 -10.54 -12.77
CA LEU A 59 9.95 -10.45 -11.53
C LEU A 59 10.32 -11.60 -10.58
N VAL A 60 10.89 -11.28 -9.43
CA VAL A 60 11.19 -12.26 -8.38
C VAL A 60 9.86 -12.78 -7.79
N PRO A 61 9.76 -14.06 -7.38
CA PRO A 61 8.54 -14.61 -6.80
C PRO A 61 7.95 -13.76 -5.68
N ALA A 62 6.62 -13.65 -5.65
CA ALA A 62 5.85 -12.81 -4.74
C ALA A 62 6.25 -13.01 -3.28
N LYS A 63 6.42 -14.26 -2.84
CA LYS A 63 6.86 -14.61 -1.47
C LYS A 63 8.12 -13.86 -1.03
N HIS A 64 9.08 -13.63 -1.93
CA HIS A 64 10.31 -12.92 -1.60
C HIS A 64 10.08 -11.41 -1.58
N ARG A 65 9.28 -10.87 -2.51
CA ARG A 65 8.95 -9.45 -2.57
C ARG A 65 8.14 -9.02 -1.34
N ILE A 66 7.16 -9.83 -0.94
CA ILE A 66 6.40 -9.67 0.31
C ILE A 66 7.34 -9.69 1.51
N ALA A 67 8.23 -10.69 1.63
CA ALA A 67 9.17 -10.78 2.75
C ALA A 67 10.09 -9.56 2.83
N MET A 68 10.66 -9.12 1.70
CA MET A 68 11.48 -7.91 1.64
C MET A 68 10.69 -6.65 2.00
N ALA A 69 9.45 -6.51 1.52
CA ALA A 69 8.58 -5.39 1.88
C ALA A 69 8.25 -5.38 3.37
N LYS A 70 7.94 -6.52 3.97
CA LYS A 70 7.73 -6.65 5.42
C LYS A 70 8.96 -6.24 6.21
N LEU A 71 10.15 -6.71 5.82
CA LEU A 71 11.43 -6.34 6.44
C LEU A 71 11.69 -4.82 6.34
N ALA A 72 11.49 -4.24 5.15
CA ALA A 72 11.70 -2.81 4.92
C ALA A 72 10.74 -1.93 5.75
N LEU A 73 9.52 -2.41 6.01
CA LEU A 73 8.51 -1.69 6.78
C LEU A 73 8.54 -2.01 8.28
N GLN A 74 9.50 -2.81 8.79
CA GLN A 74 9.55 -3.19 10.21
C GLN A 74 9.62 -2.00 11.18
N THR A 75 10.21 -0.89 10.76
CA THR A 75 10.33 0.33 11.56
C THR A 75 9.20 1.34 11.29
N SER A 76 8.28 1.04 10.38
CA SER A 76 7.11 1.87 10.13
C SER A 76 5.99 1.50 11.08
N ASP A 77 5.37 2.50 11.70
CA ASP A 77 4.22 2.36 12.59
C ASP A 77 2.87 2.51 11.87
N TRP A 78 2.88 2.92 10.59
CA TRP A 78 1.68 3.32 9.87
C TRP A 78 1.53 2.73 8.46
N ILE A 79 2.58 2.12 7.91
CA ILE A 79 2.55 1.47 6.59
C ILE A 79 2.64 -0.05 6.78
N LYS A 80 1.76 -0.81 6.13
CA LYS A 80 1.74 -2.27 6.16
C LYS A 80 1.82 -2.86 4.76
N VAL A 81 2.18 -4.14 4.68
CA VAL A 81 2.06 -4.94 3.45
C VAL A 81 0.70 -5.62 3.46
N ASP A 82 -0.05 -5.48 2.37
CA ASP A 82 -1.21 -6.32 2.06
C ASP A 82 -0.79 -7.33 0.99
N GLU A 83 -1.06 -8.61 1.23
CA GLU A 83 -0.63 -9.70 0.35
C GLU A 83 -1.73 -10.15 -0.61
N TRP A 84 -2.95 -9.62 -0.49
CA TRP A 84 -4.12 -10.15 -1.19
C TRP A 84 -3.91 -10.21 -2.70
N GLU A 85 -3.43 -9.12 -3.32
CA GLU A 85 -3.18 -9.06 -4.76
C GLU A 85 -2.18 -10.14 -5.19
N SER A 86 -1.11 -10.30 -4.41
CA SER A 86 -0.05 -11.27 -4.71
C SER A 86 -0.46 -12.73 -4.54
N GLN A 87 -1.53 -12.99 -3.79
CA GLN A 87 -2.07 -14.33 -3.53
C GLN A 87 -3.19 -14.72 -4.50
N GLN A 88 -3.60 -13.82 -5.41
CA GLN A 88 -4.58 -14.15 -6.44
C GLN A 88 -3.96 -15.06 -7.51
N PRO A 89 -4.74 -16.01 -8.06
CA PRO A 89 -4.24 -16.96 -9.06
C PRO A 89 -3.79 -16.28 -10.35
N ASP A 90 -4.42 -15.17 -10.71
CA ASP A 90 -4.10 -14.34 -11.87
C ASP A 90 -3.78 -12.91 -11.46
N TRP A 91 -3.23 -12.13 -12.39
CA TRP A 91 -3.05 -10.69 -12.18
C TRP A 91 -4.41 -9.98 -12.13
N THR A 92 -4.54 -9.02 -11.22
CA THR A 92 -5.73 -8.19 -11.08
C THR A 92 -5.43 -6.74 -11.47
N GLU A 93 -6.36 -6.08 -12.13
CA GLU A 93 -6.27 -4.63 -12.33
C GLU A 93 -6.25 -3.90 -10.99
N THR A 94 -5.50 -2.79 -10.90
CA THR A 94 -5.37 -1.99 -9.68
C THR A 94 -6.72 -1.54 -9.11
N VAL A 95 -7.74 -1.32 -9.96
CA VAL A 95 -9.09 -0.96 -9.50
C VAL A 95 -9.75 -2.06 -8.67
N VAL A 96 -9.41 -3.32 -8.89
CA VAL A 96 -9.91 -4.47 -8.12
C VAL A 96 -9.30 -4.45 -6.72
N THR A 97 -7.97 -4.34 -6.62
CA THR A 97 -7.26 -4.17 -5.33
C THR A 97 -7.77 -2.96 -4.57
N MET A 98 -7.98 -1.82 -5.25
CA MET A 98 -8.51 -0.60 -4.63
C MET A 98 -9.92 -0.81 -4.08
N ARG A 99 -10.81 -1.49 -4.81
CA ARG A 99 -12.19 -1.78 -4.34
C ARG A 99 -12.17 -2.67 -3.12
N LEU A 100 -11.37 -3.73 -3.12
CA LEU A 100 -11.22 -4.63 -1.96
C LEU A 100 -10.75 -3.85 -0.73
N ILE A 101 -9.66 -3.11 -0.85
CA ILE A 101 -9.10 -2.33 0.26
C ILE A 101 -10.11 -1.30 0.76
N ALA A 102 -10.81 -0.60 -0.14
CA ALA A 102 -11.88 0.32 0.25
C ALA A 102 -12.95 -0.40 1.07
N SER A 103 -13.44 -1.56 0.61
CA SER A 103 -14.44 -2.35 1.34
C SER A 103 -13.95 -2.84 2.71
N SER A 104 -12.67 -3.22 2.85
CA SER A 104 -12.10 -3.68 4.13
C SER A 104 -11.82 -2.54 5.11
N VAL A 105 -11.34 -1.39 4.62
CA VAL A 105 -11.03 -0.21 5.46
C VAL A 105 -12.30 0.37 6.10
N PHE A 106 -13.46 0.26 5.45
CA PHE A 106 -14.74 0.65 6.05
C PHE A 106 -15.14 -0.23 7.25
N VAL A 107 -14.63 -1.45 7.37
CA VAL A 107 -14.97 -2.36 8.47
C VAL A 107 -14.08 -2.14 9.69
N GLU A 108 -12.84 -1.70 9.54
CA GLU A 108 -11.92 -1.44 10.67
C GLU A 108 -12.04 -0.04 11.28
N ILE A 109 -12.70 0.91 10.59
CA ILE A 109 -12.87 2.31 11.03
C ILE A 109 -14.25 2.57 11.67
N LEU A 110 -15.21 1.64 11.55
CA LEU A 110 -16.50 1.64 12.26
C LEU A 110 -16.44 0.73 13.50
#